data_AF-A0AAW1LWJ6-F1
#
_entry.id   AF-A0AAW1LWJ6-F1
#
_cell.length_a   1.000
_cell.length_b   1.000
_cell.length_c   1.000
_cell.angle_alpha   90.00
_cell.angle_beta   90.00
_cell.angle_gamma   90.00
#
_symmetry.space_group_name_H-M   'P 1'
#
loop_
_entity.id
_entity.type
_entity.pdbx_description
1 polymer ?
#
loop_
_entity_poly.entity_id
_entity_poly.type
_entity_poly.pdbx_seq_one_letter_code
_entity_poly.pdbx_strand_id
1 'polypeptide(L)'
;MNSELFKQWTMEKLIPNLEEPSLVILDNAPYHSVVLNKPPNTSSKKSEIIEWLQDNQINYATEMSKVELLQLVKIHSKEKNYEIDELLRKSGHEL
;
A
#
# COMPACT_ATOMS: atom_id res chain seq x y z
N MET A 1 17.55 -1.59 7.78
CA MET A 1 17.21 -0.81 6.58
C MET A 1 15.85 -0.15 6.86
N ASN A 2 15.75 1.17 6.72
CA ASN A 2 14.47 1.88 6.93
C ASN A 2 13.77 2.06 5.58
N SER A 3 12.44 2.13 5.60
CA SER A 3 11.64 2.32 4.37
C SER A 3 12.02 3.57 3.59
N GLU A 4 12.28 4.68 4.29
CA GLU A 4 12.68 5.95 3.68
C GLU A 4 14.05 5.84 2.99
N LEU A 5 15.01 5.17 3.64
CA LEU A 5 16.34 4.94 3.05
C LEU A 5 16.25 4.01 1.82
N PHE A 6 15.38 3.00 1.88
CA PHE A 6 15.13 2.12 0.75
C PHE A 6 14.48 2.86 -0.43
N LYS A 7 13.53 3.75 -0.16
CA LYS A 7 12.91 4.62 -1.16
C LYS A 7 13.92 5.54 -1.82
N GLN A 8 14.76 6.23 -1.03
CA GLN A 8 15.83 7.09 -1.57
C GLN A 8 16.79 6.29 -2.43
N TRP A 9 17.25 5.13 -1.95
CA TRP A 9 18.11 4.26 -2.73
C TRP A 9 17.44 3.80 -4.04
N THR A 10 16.15 3.46 -4.01
CA THR A 10 15.40 3.06 -5.21
C THR A 10 15.36 4.20 -6.23
N MET A 11 15.07 5.42 -5.78
CA MET A 11 14.95 6.59 -6.66
C MET A 11 16.30 7.09 -7.18
N GLU A 12 17.35 7.10 -6.36
CA GLU A 12 18.64 7.69 -6.69
C GLU A 12 19.64 6.69 -7.28
N LYS A 13 19.48 5.40 -6.99
CA LYS A 13 20.43 4.35 -7.39
C LYS A 13 19.81 3.26 -8.24
N LEU A 14 18.62 2.77 -7.93
CA LEU A 14 18.04 1.67 -8.71
C LEU A 14 17.51 2.15 -10.06
N ILE A 15 16.53 3.06 -10.04
CA ILE A 15 15.84 3.54 -11.26
C ILE A 15 16.81 4.16 -12.28
N PRO A 16 17.75 5.06 -11.91
CA PRO A 16 18.63 5.69 -12.89
C PRO A 16 19.65 4.75 -13.52
N ASN A 17 19.87 3.57 -12.93
CA ASN A 17 20.82 2.57 -13.43
C ASN A 17 20.10 1.37 -14.06
N LEU A 18 18.78 1.41 -14.20
CA LEU A 18 17.99 0.37 -14.87
C LEU A 18 17.74 0.77 -16.33
N GLU A 19 18.02 -0.13 -17.27
CA GLU A 19 17.66 0.07 -18.68
C GLU A 19 16.18 -0.33 -18.90
N GLU A 20 15.41 0.49 -19.59
CA GLU A 20 13.99 0.21 -19.88
C GLU A 20 13.83 -0.68 -21.15
N PRO A 21 12.92 -1.68 -21.16
CA PRO A 21 12.15 -2.21 -20.04
C PRO A 21 12.91 -3.31 -19.28
N SER A 22 12.79 -3.30 -17.94
CA SER A 22 13.40 -4.29 -17.05
C SER A 22 12.37 -4.82 -16.07
N LEU A 23 12.44 -6.11 -15.75
CA LEU A 23 11.64 -6.78 -14.74
C LEU A 23 12.36 -6.73 -13.38
N VAL A 24 11.72 -6.16 -12.37
CA VAL A 24 12.31 -6.00 -11.04
C VAL A 24 11.63 -6.94 -10.04
N ILE A 25 12.37 -7.95 -9.56
CA ILE A 25 11.89 -8.88 -8.53
C ILE A 25 12.58 -8.54 -7.21
N LEU A 26 11.81 -8.06 -6.23
CA LEU A 26 12.28 -7.75 -4.89
C LEU A 26 11.91 -8.87 -3.90
N ASP A 27 12.78 -9.12 -2.92
CA ASP A 27 12.44 -10.03 -1.83
C ASP A 27 11.40 -9.41 -0.89
N ASN A 28 10.61 -10.24 -0.22
CA ASN A 28 9.54 -9.78 0.67
C ASN A 28 10.10 -9.35 2.04
N ALA A 29 10.74 -8.19 2.09
CA ALA A 29 11.25 -7.60 3.33
C ALA A 29 10.31 -6.53 3.92
N PRO A 30 10.21 -6.41 5.26
CA PRO A 30 9.28 -5.49 5.93
C PRO A 30 9.45 -4.01 5.55
N TYR A 31 10.66 -3.62 5.13
CA TYR A 31 11.01 -2.24 4.76
C TYR A 31 10.67 -1.89 3.30
N HIS A 32 10.38 -2.89 2.45
CA HIS A 32 9.77 -2.67 1.12
C HIS A 32 8.25 -2.45 1.22
N SER A 33 7.65 -2.90 2.32
CA SER A 33 6.20 -2.97 2.50
C SER A 33 5.58 -1.68 3.04
N VAL A 34 5.97 -0.51 2.51
CA VAL A 34 5.19 0.72 2.74
C VAL A 34 3.94 0.63 1.87
N VAL A 35 2.88 0.10 2.46
CA VAL A 35 1.58 0.00 1.80
C VAL A 35 0.97 1.41 1.78
N LEU A 36 0.82 1.97 0.59
CA LEU A 36 -0.02 3.13 0.39
C LEU A 36 -1.44 2.72 0.73
N ASN A 37 -2.09 3.46 1.63
CA ASN A 37 -3.46 3.19 2.06
C ASN A 37 -3.65 1.85 2.79
N LYS A 38 -2.76 1.55 3.77
CA LYS A 38 -2.83 0.32 4.57
C LYS A 38 -4.24 0.10 5.14
N PRO A 39 -4.94 -0.97 4.73
CA PRO A 39 -6.28 -1.25 5.25
C PRO A 39 -6.20 -1.54 6.75
N PRO A 40 -7.12 -1.00 7.55
CA PRO A 40 -7.20 -1.30 8.98
C PRO A 40 -7.52 -2.79 9.19
N ASN A 41 -7.06 -3.34 10.31
CA ASN A 41 -7.16 -4.76 10.62
C ASN A 41 -7.96 -5.01 11.91
N THR A 42 -8.09 -6.27 12.31
CA THR A 42 -8.84 -6.67 13.52
C THR A 42 -8.35 -5.99 14.81
N SER A 43 -7.08 -5.54 14.84
CA SER A 43 -6.49 -4.79 15.95
C SER A 43 -6.74 -3.28 15.88
N SER A 44 -7.14 -2.73 14.73
CA SER A 44 -7.47 -1.30 14.57
C SER A 44 -8.73 -0.92 15.35
N LYS A 45 -8.83 0.34 15.78
CA LYS A 45 -10.04 0.86 16.44
C LYS A 45 -11.18 1.05 15.44
N LYS A 46 -12.43 1.07 15.92
CA LYS A 46 -13.61 1.32 15.07
C LYS A 46 -13.49 2.68 14.35
N SER A 47 -12.98 3.69 15.04
CA SER A 47 -12.76 5.03 14.47
C SER A 47 -11.77 5.00 13.30
N GLU A 48 -10.63 4.32 13.44
CA GLU A 48 -9.63 4.19 12.37
C GLU A 48 -10.20 3.45 11.14
N ILE A 49 -11.09 2.48 11.37
CA ILE A 49 -11.78 1.77 10.29
C ILE A 49 -12.73 2.71 9.53
N ILE A 50 -13.47 3.54 10.26
CA ILE A 50 -14.38 4.53 9.66
C ILE A 50 -13.60 5.59 8.89
N GLU A 51 -12.51 6.12 9.46
CA GLU A 51 -11.65 7.11 8.79
C GLU A 51 -11.10 6.56 7.47
N TRP A 52 -10.64 5.31 7.44
CA TRP A 52 -10.17 4.68 6.19
C TRP A 52 -11.30 4.52 5.16
N LEU A 53 -12.50 4.13 5.58
CA LEU A 53 -13.66 4.01 4.69
C LEU A 53 -14.05 5.39 4.13
N GLN A 54 -13.99 6.45 4.94
CA GLN A 54 -14.24 7.83 4.50
C GLN A 54 -13.19 8.32 3.50
N ASP A 55 -11.90 8.09 3.78
CA ASP A 55 -10.78 8.47 2.89
C ASP A 55 -10.89 7.79 1.52
N ASN A 56 -11.32 6.53 1.51
CA ASN A 56 -11.55 5.75 0.30
C ASN A 56 -12.93 5.98 -0.34
N GLN A 57 -13.73 6.92 0.18
CA GLN A 57 -15.09 7.25 -0.29
C GLN A 57 -16.03 6.03 -0.35
N ILE A 58 -15.89 5.12 0.61
CA ILE A 58 -16.70 3.91 0.73
C ILE A 58 -17.88 4.18 1.67
N ASN A 59 -19.08 3.93 1.18
CA ASN A 59 -20.29 4.04 1.99
C ASN A 59 -20.31 2.98 3.10
N TYR A 60 -20.58 3.43 4.32
CA TYR A 60 -20.77 2.57 5.48
C TYR A 60 -22.01 3.00 6.25
N ALA A 61 -22.66 2.06 6.95
CA ALA A 61 -23.75 2.39 7.85
C ALA A 61 -23.21 2.61 9.27
N THR A 62 -23.65 3.68 9.95
CA THR A 62 -23.24 4.01 11.33
C THR A 62 -23.62 2.92 12.34
N GLU A 63 -24.68 2.17 12.03
CA GLU A 63 -25.19 1.03 12.80
C GLU A 63 -24.25 -0.21 12.72
N MET A 64 -23.34 -0.26 11.73
CA MET A 64 -22.48 -1.42 11.51
C MET A 64 -21.54 -1.67 12.70
N SER A 65 -21.39 -2.95 13.01
CA SER A 65 -20.42 -3.47 13.95
C SER A 65 -19.00 -3.36 13.39
N LYS A 66 -18.00 -3.44 14.27
CA LYS A 66 -16.58 -3.44 13.87
C LYS A 66 -16.27 -4.54 12.84
N VAL A 67 -16.94 -5.69 12.96
CA VAL A 67 -16.75 -6.85 12.08
C VAL A 67 -17.26 -6.54 10.67
N GLU A 68 -18.45 -5.95 10.55
CA GLU A 68 -19.03 -5.57 9.26
C GLU A 68 -18.21 -4.49 8.55
N LEU A 69 -17.73 -3.49 9.30
CA LEU A 69 -16.84 -2.47 8.76
C LEU A 69 -15.53 -3.09 8.25
N LEU A 70 -14.95 -4.05 8.95
CA LEU A 70 -13.77 -4.79 8.48
C LEU A 70 -14.04 -5.64 7.25
N GLN A 71 -15.24 -6.20 7.10
CA GLN A 71 -15.63 -6.89 5.87
C GLN A 71 -15.71 -5.92 4.69
N LEU A 72 -16.29 -4.73 4.88
CA LEU A 72 -16.30 -3.69 3.85
C LEU A 72 -14.89 -3.27 3.44
N VAL A 73 -14.00 -3.08 4.41
CA VAL A 73 -12.58 -2.82 4.16
C VAL A 73 -11.95 -3.95 3.37
N LYS A 74 -12.21 -5.21 3.71
CA LYS A 74 -11.66 -6.37 2.99
C LYS A 74 -12.18 -6.48 1.55
N ILE A 75 -13.44 -6.11 1.32
CA ILE A 75 -14.06 -6.12 -0.02
C ILE A 75 -13.48 -5.02 -0.91
N HIS A 76 -13.25 -3.83 -0.34
CA HIS A 76 -12.80 -2.65 -1.10
C HIS A 76 -11.30 -2.43 -1.09
N SER A 77 -10.57 -3.06 -0.16
CA SER A 77 -9.12 -3.07 -0.15
C SER A 77 -8.67 -3.82 -1.41
N LYS A 78 -8.27 -3.05 -2.42
CA LYS A 78 -7.55 -3.58 -3.58
C LYS A 78 -6.26 -4.29 -3.11
N GLU A 79 -5.68 -5.07 -4.02
CA GLU A 79 -4.35 -5.66 -3.83
C GLU A 79 -3.37 -4.59 -3.31
N LYS A 80 -2.49 -5.01 -2.40
CA LYS A 80 -1.59 -4.12 -1.66
C LYS A 80 -0.76 -3.30 -2.66
N ASN A 81 -1.05 -2.00 -2.77
CA ASN A 81 -0.21 -1.09 -3.52
C ASN A 81 0.96 -0.70 -2.63
N TYR A 82 2.14 -1.21 -2.96
CA TYR A 82 3.37 -0.79 -2.30
C TYR A 82 3.87 0.51 -2.96
N GLU A 83 4.38 1.43 -2.14
CA GLU A 83 4.88 2.72 -2.62
C GLU A 83 5.99 2.57 -3.67
N ILE A 84 6.83 1.56 -3.51
CA ILE A 84 7.92 1.21 -4.43
C ILE A 84 7.37 0.69 -5.75
N ASP A 85 6.29 -0.09 -5.71
CA ASP A 85 5.68 -0.65 -6.92
C ASP A 85 5.08 0.46 -7.79
N GLU A 86 4.44 1.45 -7.17
CA GLU A 86 3.94 2.62 -7.88
C GLU A 86 5.08 3.47 -8.47
N LEU A 87 6.21 3.59 -7.75
CA LEU A 87 7.39 4.32 -8.21
C LEU A 87 8.01 3.65 -9.46
N LEU A 88 8.21 2.33 -9.41
CA LEU A 88 8.76 1.56 -10.53
C LEU A 88 7.82 1.58 -11.75
N ARG A 89 6.51 1.43 -11.53
CA ARG A 89 5.52 1.49 -12.61
C ARG A 89 5.43 2.88 -13.26
N LYS A 90 5.59 3.96 -12.48
CA LYS A 90 5.68 5.33 -13.01
C LYS A 90 6.94 5.55 -13.84
N SER A 91 8.01 4.83 -13.55
CA SER A 91 9.28 4.87 -14.28
C SER A 91 9.37 3.88 -15.44
N GLY A 92 8.25 3.29 -15.90
CA GLY A 92 8.23 2.42 -17.07
C GLY A 92 8.70 0.97 -16.81
N HIS A 93 8.91 0.60 -15.55
CA HIS A 93 9.31 -0.75 -15.17
C HIS A 93 8.11 -1.61 -14.77
N GLU A 94 8.12 -2.86 -15.18
CA GLU A 94 7.13 -3.87 -14.78
C GLU A 94 7.67 -4.68 -13.59
N LEU A 95 6.76 -5.06 -12.68
CA LEU A 95 7.01 -5.92 -11.52
C LEU A 95 6.46 -7.32 -11.75
#